data_AF-A0A2V5PPA9-F1
#
_entry.id   AF-A0A2V5PPA9-F1
#
_cell.length_a   1.000
_cell.length_b   1.000
_cell.length_c   1.000
_cell.angle_alpha   90.00
_cell.angle_beta   90.00
_cell.angle_gamma   90.00
#
_symmetry.space_group_name_H-M   'P 1'
#
loop_
_entity.id
_entity.type
_entity.pdbx_description
1 polymer ?
#
loop_
_entity_poly.entity_id
_entity_poly.type
_entity_poly.pdbx_seq_one_letter_code
_entity_poly.pdbx_strand_id
1 'polypeptide(L)'
;MKNSKTLHALILTVGLIFIGAGLASALTISIMPSKDNTLYEYDPAEGDHSNGAGFHFFAGETAMGELRRGVLAFDIAGSIPPGSTITAVSLNLNMSRTLLETARTVELHKLLADWGEGTSHAP
;
A
#
# COMPACT_ATOMS: atom_id res chain seq x y z
N MET A 1 51.85 36.56 -16.06
CA MET A 1 52.09 35.53 -15.02
C MET A 1 50.77 35.27 -14.30
N LYS A 2 50.09 34.16 -14.65
CA LYS A 2 48.77 33.82 -14.10
C LYS A 2 49.00 33.23 -12.71
N ASN A 3 48.54 33.90 -11.66
CA ASN A 3 48.82 33.54 -10.26
C ASN A 3 48.27 32.13 -9.95
N SER A 4 49.11 31.19 -9.53
CA SER A 4 48.69 29.79 -9.30
C SER A 4 47.56 29.65 -8.27
N LYS A 5 47.40 30.65 -7.38
CA LYS A 5 46.32 30.74 -6.38
C LYS A 5 44.92 30.86 -7.01
N THR A 6 44.76 31.52 -8.15
CA THR A 6 43.47 31.60 -8.87
C THR A 6 43.18 30.32 -9.66
N LEU A 7 44.21 29.55 -10.02
CA LEU A 7 44.08 28.27 -10.71
C LEU A 7 43.60 27.16 -9.76
N HIS A 8 44.10 27.12 -8.52
CA HIS A 8 43.65 26.17 -7.49
C HIS A 8 42.22 26.47 -7.02
N ALA A 9 41.87 27.76 -6.87
CA ALA A 9 40.51 28.18 -6.50
C ALA A 9 39.47 27.74 -7.55
N LEU A 10 39.83 27.79 -8.84
CA LEU A 10 38.96 27.38 -9.95
C LEU A 10 38.79 25.86 -10.04
N ILE A 11 39.84 25.08 -9.75
CA ILE A 11 39.78 23.60 -9.71
C ILE A 11 38.91 23.13 -8.53
N LEU A 12 38.96 23.82 -7.39
CA LEU A 12 38.15 23.50 -6.21
C LEU A 12 36.64 23.80 -6.43
N THR A 13 36.31 24.83 -7.23
CA THR A 13 34.90 25.16 -7.55
C THR A 13 34.29 24.23 -8.59
N VAL A 14 35.07 23.79 -9.60
CA VAL A 14 34.58 22.81 -10.59
C VAL A 14 34.41 21.42 -9.98
N GLY A 15 35.28 21.02 -9.03
CA GLY A 15 35.13 19.77 -8.28
C GLY A 15 33.88 19.72 -7.39
N LEU A 16 33.44 20.86 -6.84
CA LEU A 16 32.25 20.93 -5.99
C LEU A 16 30.93 20.86 -6.77
N ILE A 17 30.91 21.28 -8.04
CA ILE A 17 29.72 21.26 -8.90
C ILE A 17 29.41 19.83 -9.37
N PHE A 18 30.42 18.95 -9.49
CA PHE A 18 30.24 17.58 -9.95
C PHE A 18 29.87 16.56 -8.86
N ILE A 19 29.93 16.92 -7.57
CA ILE A 19 29.58 16.02 -6.45
C ILE A 19 28.09 16.12 -6.06
N GLY A 20 27.38 17.17 -6.51
CA GLY A 20 26.05 17.51 -6.00
C GLY A 20 24.84 16.96 -6.76
N ALA A 21 25.01 16.40 -7.96
CA ALA A 21 23.90 15.82 -8.72
C ALA A 21 23.90 14.29 -8.55
N GLY A 22 23.49 13.81 -7.38
CA GLY A 22 23.16 12.40 -7.21
C GLY A 22 22.14 12.02 -8.28
N LEU A 23 22.41 10.94 -9.04
CA LEU A 23 21.44 10.37 -9.97
C LEU A 23 20.15 10.09 -9.19
N ALA A 24 19.08 10.82 -9.49
CA ALA A 24 17.78 10.51 -8.94
C ALA A 24 17.37 9.13 -9.45
N SER A 25 17.43 8.13 -8.59
CA SER A 25 16.98 6.78 -8.88
C SER A 25 15.56 6.62 -8.37
N ALA A 26 14.65 6.22 -9.25
CA ALA A 26 13.32 5.77 -8.85
C ALA A 26 13.39 4.28 -8.51
N LEU A 27 12.94 3.92 -7.32
CA LEU A 27 12.83 2.53 -6.87
C LEU A 27 11.35 2.16 -6.75
N THR A 28 10.99 1.00 -7.30
CA THR A 28 9.68 0.38 -7.08
C THR A 28 9.82 -0.73 -6.06
N ILE A 29 8.97 -0.72 -5.03
CA ILE A 29 8.91 -1.76 -3.99
C ILE A 29 7.52 -2.38 -4.03
N SER A 30 7.45 -3.72 -4.07
CA SER A 30 6.20 -4.46 -3.95
C SER A 30 5.98 -4.82 -2.49
N ILE A 31 4.86 -4.38 -1.92
CA ILE A 31 4.50 -4.60 -0.52
C ILE A 31 3.26 -5.50 -0.50
N MET A 32 3.37 -6.66 0.14
CA MET A 32 2.22 -7.52 0.40
C MET A 32 1.41 -6.99 1.60
N PRO A 33 0.09 -7.22 1.66
CA PRO A 33 -0.67 -6.90 2.86
C PRO A 33 -0.10 -7.65 4.06
N SER A 34 0.03 -6.93 5.17
CA SER A 34 0.49 -7.42 6.48
C SER A 34 -0.63 -8.03 7.33
N LYS A 35 -1.88 -7.63 7.05
CA LYS A 35 -3.12 -8.19 7.61
C LYS A 35 -4.22 -8.07 6.56
N ASP A 36 -5.10 -9.05 6.50
CA ASP A 36 -6.35 -8.96 5.74
C ASP A 36 -7.53 -9.52 6.52
N ASN A 37 -8.72 -9.01 6.25
CA ASN A 37 -9.95 -9.56 6.83
C ASN A 37 -11.14 -9.18 5.94
N THR A 38 -12.17 -10.03 5.95
CA THR A 38 -13.49 -9.68 5.43
C THR A 38 -14.43 -9.44 6.60
N LEU A 39 -14.86 -8.19 6.82
CA LEU A 39 -15.90 -7.86 7.78
C LEU A 39 -17.26 -8.17 7.18
N TYR A 40 -18.10 -8.88 7.92
CA TYR A 40 -19.45 -9.19 7.50
C TYR A 40 -20.38 -8.11 8.07
N GLU A 41 -21.54 -7.93 7.45
CA GLU A 41 -22.56 -7.10 8.08
C GLU A 41 -22.97 -7.65 9.43
N TYR A 42 -23.46 -6.75 10.28
CA TYR A 42 -23.93 -7.10 11.60
C TYR A 42 -25.15 -8.02 11.52
N ASP A 43 -25.08 -9.16 12.19
CA ASP A 43 -26.21 -10.07 12.36
C ASP A 43 -26.86 -9.82 13.74
N PRO A 44 -28.17 -9.50 13.83
CA PRO A 44 -28.82 -9.29 15.12
C PRO A 44 -28.88 -10.50 16.06
N ALA A 45 -28.82 -11.71 15.53
CA ALA A 45 -28.85 -12.95 16.28
C ALA A 45 -27.45 -13.42 16.70
N GLU A 46 -26.43 -13.17 15.88
CA GLU A 46 -25.08 -13.70 16.10
C GLU A 46 -24.03 -12.62 16.41
N GLY A 47 -24.28 -11.36 16.06
CA GLY A 47 -23.44 -10.20 16.34
C GLY A 47 -22.50 -9.84 15.17
N ASP A 48 -21.30 -9.35 15.51
CA ASP A 48 -20.27 -9.00 14.54
C ASP A 48 -19.48 -10.24 14.11
N HIS A 49 -19.36 -10.44 12.79
CA HIS A 49 -18.57 -11.53 12.21
C HIS A 49 -17.49 -11.02 11.27
N SER A 50 -16.41 -11.79 11.18
CA SER A 50 -15.35 -11.54 10.21
C SER A 50 -14.66 -12.83 9.78
N ASN A 51 -13.94 -12.78 8.67
CA ASN A 51 -13.20 -13.92 8.13
C ASN A 51 -11.76 -13.53 7.80
N GLY A 52 -10.86 -13.68 8.78
CA GLY A 52 -9.43 -13.38 8.64
C GLY A 52 -8.58 -14.63 8.37
N ALA A 53 -9.08 -15.81 8.75
CA ALA A 53 -8.41 -17.09 8.49
C ALA A 53 -8.99 -17.84 7.26
N GLY A 54 -9.93 -17.23 6.55
CA GLY A 54 -10.57 -17.82 5.37
C GLY A 54 -9.69 -17.75 4.13
N PHE A 55 -9.97 -18.61 3.14
CA PHE A 55 -9.23 -18.62 1.86
C PHE A 55 -9.56 -17.44 0.94
N HIS A 56 -10.57 -16.65 1.28
CA HIS A 56 -11.12 -15.65 0.40
C HIS A 56 -11.31 -14.32 1.12
N PHE A 57 -11.05 -13.26 0.35
CA PHE A 57 -11.22 -11.87 0.72
C PHE A 57 -12.35 -11.28 -0.13
N PHE A 58 -13.34 -10.64 0.49
CA PHE A 58 -14.52 -10.11 -0.21
C PHE A 58 -14.78 -8.64 0.08
N ALA A 59 -15.40 -7.97 -0.89
CA ALA A 59 -15.98 -6.64 -0.73
C ALA A 59 -17.24 -6.52 -1.59
N GLY A 60 -18.24 -5.77 -1.11
CA GLY A 60 -19.52 -5.59 -1.78
C GLY A 60 -20.57 -6.61 -1.35
N GLU A 61 -21.58 -6.81 -2.19
CA GLU A 61 -22.72 -7.69 -1.92
C GLU A 61 -22.51 -9.08 -2.56
N THR A 62 -22.78 -10.15 -1.82
CA THR A 62 -22.71 -11.53 -2.32
C THR A 62 -23.97 -11.92 -3.11
N ALA A 63 -23.98 -13.13 -3.70
CA ALA A 63 -25.18 -13.64 -4.39
C ALA A 63 -26.40 -13.80 -3.48
N MET A 64 -26.19 -13.91 -2.16
CA MET A 64 -27.23 -14.12 -1.16
C MET A 64 -27.75 -12.79 -0.60
N GLY A 65 -27.25 -11.65 -1.09
CA GLY A 65 -27.62 -10.32 -0.59
C GLY A 65 -26.81 -9.87 0.63
N GLU A 66 -25.80 -10.64 1.04
CA GLU A 66 -24.99 -10.33 2.22
C GLU A 66 -23.91 -9.29 1.91
N LEU A 67 -23.76 -8.29 2.77
CA LEU A 67 -22.78 -7.22 2.61
C LEU A 67 -21.44 -7.59 3.27
N ARG A 68 -20.37 -7.43 2.50
CA ARG A 68 -18.98 -7.69 2.92
C ARG A 68 -18.12 -6.46 2.74
N ARG A 69 -17.21 -6.21 3.69
CA ARG A 69 -16.21 -5.14 3.61
C ARG A 69 -14.82 -5.72 3.80
N GLY A 70 -14.02 -5.65 2.73
CA GLY A 70 -12.62 -6.05 2.78
C GLY A 70 -11.76 -4.99 3.44
N VAL A 71 -10.87 -5.40 4.35
CA VAL A 71 -9.89 -4.53 5.00
C VAL A 71 -8.49 -5.10 4.82
N LEU A 72 -7.53 -4.22 4.51
CA LEU A 72 -6.13 -4.56 4.21
C LEU A 72 -5.20 -3.60 4.95
N ALA A 73 -4.17 -4.14 5.60
CA ALA A 73 -3.10 -3.34 6.22
C ALA A 73 -1.80 -3.52 5.45
N PHE A 74 -1.02 -2.45 5.28
CA PHE A 74 0.32 -2.50 4.69
C PHE A 74 1.33 -1.83 5.61
N ASP A 75 2.44 -2.49 5.90
CA ASP A 75 3.56 -1.86 6.61
C ASP A 75 4.43 -1.04 5.62
N ILE A 76 3.94 0.15 5.28
CA ILE A 76 4.61 1.06 4.35
C ILE A 76 5.91 1.61 4.95
N ALA A 77 5.90 1.96 6.25
CA ALA A 77 7.05 2.58 6.90
C ALA A 77 8.20 1.60 7.12
N GLY A 78 7.91 0.33 7.45
CA GLY A 78 8.92 -0.72 7.56
C GLY A 78 9.47 -1.19 6.19
N SER A 79 8.72 -0.97 5.11
CA SER A 79 9.10 -1.44 3.76
C SER A 79 9.85 -0.40 2.92
N ILE A 80 9.76 0.90 3.24
CA ILE A 80 10.34 1.98 2.43
C ILE A 80 11.58 2.57 3.12
N PRO A 81 12.72 2.73 2.42
CA PRO A 81 13.93 3.30 3.01
C PRO A 81 13.69 4.70 3.61
N PRO A 82 14.22 4.99 4.82
CA PRO A 82 14.13 6.31 5.43
C PRO A 82 14.68 7.42 4.53
N GLY A 83 13.97 8.56 4.48
CA GLY A 83 14.32 9.69 3.61
C GLY A 83 13.82 9.59 2.16
N SER A 84 13.11 8.51 1.80
CA SER A 84 12.48 8.39 0.48
C SER A 84 11.24 9.28 0.36
N THR A 85 10.98 9.75 -0.85
CA THR A 85 9.72 10.40 -1.24
C THR A 85 8.89 9.45 -2.09
N ILE A 86 7.68 9.11 -1.65
CA ILE A 86 6.73 8.30 -2.43
C ILE A 86 6.10 9.18 -3.51
N THR A 87 6.34 8.87 -4.78
CA THR A 87 5.84 9.65 -5.92
C THR A 87 4.60 9.04 -6.56
N ALA A 88 4.39 7.73 -6.42
CA ALA A 88 3.24 7.00 -6.93
C ALA A 88 2.96 5.77 -6.06
N VAL A 89 1.70 5.35 -6.01
CA VAL A 89 1.23 4.11 -5.38
C VAL A 89 0.25 3.43 -6.32
N SER A 90 0.34 2.12 -6.44
CA SER A 90 -0.63 1.28 -7.15
C SER A 90 -1.05 0.13 -6.23
N LEU A 91 -2.35 -0.14 -6.17
CA LEU A 91 -2.90 -1.34 -5.53
C LEU A 91 -3.38 -2.29 -6.63
N ASN A 92 -2.86 -3.52 -6.61
CA ASN A 92 -3.29 -4.57 -7.52
C ASN A 92 -4.12 -5.61 -6.74
N LEU A 93 -5.34 -5.85 -7.19
CA LEU A 93 -6.25 -6.84 -6.63
C LEU A 93 -6.69 -7.81 -7.72
N ASN A 94 -6.77 -9.10 -7.39
CA ASN A 94 -7.29 -10.13 -8.28
C ASN A 94 -8.77 -10.41 -7.96
N MET A 95 -9.65 -10.14 -8.92
CA MET A 95 -11.07 -10.53 -8.82
C MET A 95 -11.21 -12.02 -9.15
N SER A 96 -11.11 -12.87 -8.14
CA SER A 96 -11.19 -14.34 -8.29
C SER A 96 -12.63 -14.87 -8.29
N ARG A 97 -13.61 -14.06 -7.86
CA ARG A 97 -15.02 -14.46 -7.77
C ARG A 97 -15.97 -13.28 -7.97
N THR A 98 -16.78 -13.34 -9.02
CA THR A 98 -17.87 -12.40 -9.30
C THR A 98 -19.04 -13.13 -9.95
N LEU A 99 -20.27 -12.68 -9.70
CA LEU A 99 -21.47 -13.17 -10.40
C LEU A 99 -21.67 -12.53 -11.77
N LEU A 100 -21.20 -11.29 -11.92
CA LEU A 100 -21.43 -10.49 -13.12
C LEU A 100 -20.09 -10.19 -13.77
N GLU A 101 -20.06 -10.26 -15.10
CA GLU A 101 -18.88 -9.92 -15.91
C GLU A 101 -18.77 -8.40 -16.19
N THR A 102 -19.70 -7.61 -15.64
CA THR A 102 -19.67 -6.16 -15.76
C THR A 102 -18.69 -5.54 -14.75
N ALA A 103 -17.89 -4.60 -15.22
CA ALA A 103 -17.01 -3.81 -14.35
C ALA A 103 -17.81 -3.10 -13.27
N ARG A 104 -17.29 -3.13 -12.04
CA ARG A 104 -17.88 -2.43 -10.89
C ARG A 104 -16.85 -1.50 -10.27
N THR A 105 -17.31 -0.37 -9.78
CA THR A 105 -16.49 0.52 -8.97
C THR A 105 -16.24 -0.14 -7.62
N VAL A 106 -14.97 -0.30 -7.26
CA VAL A 106 -14.54 -0.64 -5.90
C VAL A 106 -13.82 0.57 -5.35
N GLU A 107 -14.25 1.05 -4.20
CA GLU A 107 -13.68 2.23 -3.56
C GLU A 107 -12.76 1.83 -2.41
N LEU A 108 -11.66 2.57 -2.26
CA LEU A 108 -10.76 2.44 -1.13
C LEU A 108 -11.03 3.57 -0.15
N HIS A 109 -11.21 3.20 1.11
CA HIS A 109 -11.50 4.13 2.20
C HIS A 109 -10.44 3.96 3.29
N LYS A 110 -9.93 5.06 3.83
CA LYS A 110 -9.03 5.01 4.98
C LYS A 110 -9.83 4.57 6.21
N LEU A 111 -9.38 3.50 6.86
CA LEU A 111 -9.95 3.08 8.13
C LEU A 111 -9.64 4.09 9.24
N LEU A 112 -10.62 4.33 10.10
CA LEU A 112 -10.54 5.27 11.22
C LEU A 112 -10.24 4.58 12.56
N ALA A 113 -10.40 3.26 12.62
CA ALA A 113 -10.08 2.43 13.76
C ALA A 113 -9.38 1.16 13.27
N ASP A 114 -8.49 0.60 14.10
CA ASP A 114 -7.84 -0.67 13.79
C ASP A 114 -8.86 -1.82 13.89
N TRP A 115 -8.54 -2.94 13.25
CA TRP A 115 -9.29 -4.18 13.32
C TRP A 115 -8.37 -5.32 13.75
N GLY A 116 -8.97 -6.31 14.41
CA GLY A 116 -8.35 -7.61 14.55
C GLY A 116 -8.55 -8.40 13.26
N GLU A 117 -7.47 -8.87 12.64
CA GLU A 117 -7.54 -9.99 11.70
C GLU A 117 -8.07 -11.23 12.44
N GLY A 118 -7.52 -11.47 13.64
CA GLY A 118 -7.92 -12.55 14.53
C GLY A 118 -7.62 -13.93 13.95
N THR A 119 -8.19 -14.98 14.54
CA THR A 119 -8.23 -16.34 13.96
C THR A 119 -9.64 -16.65 13.44
N SER A 120 -10.43 -15.60 13.18
CA SER A 120 -11.85 -15.75 12.84
C SER A 120 -11.98 -16.46 11.50
N HIS A 121 -12.67 -17.59 11.52
CA HIS A 121 -12.98 -18.39 10.34
C HIS A 121 -14.49 -18.51 10.26
N ALA A 122 -15.11 -17.61 9.51
CA ALA A 122 -16.54 -17.67 9.28
C ALA A 122 -16.86 -18.71 8.19
N PRO A 123 -17.93 -19.50 8.36
CA PRO A 123 -18.34 -20.53 7.41
C PRO A 123 -18.68 -19.99 6.01
#